data_AF-A0AAE3M8D0-F1
#
_entry.id   AF-A0AAE3M8D0-F1
#
_cell.length_a   1.000
_cell.length_b   1.000
_cell.length_c   1.000
_cell.angle_alpha   90.00
_cell.angle_beta   90.00
_cell.angle_gamma   90.00
#
_symmetry.space_group_name_H-M   'P 1'
#
loop_
_entity.id
_entity.type
_entity.pdbx_description
1 polymer ?
#
loop_
_entity_poly.entity_id
_entity_poly.type
_entity_poly.pdbx_seq_one_letter_code
_entity_poly.pdbx_strand_id
1 'polypeptide(L)' 'MPNGKAIDIAIIKNDDCDWSTGLFKKFLEIVDKKESMDFIKWGGDWRSFKDYSHFEVE' A
#
# COMPACT_ATOMS: atom_id res chain seq x y z
N MET A 1 16.80 -10.76 -13.29
CA MET A 1 17.09 -10.14 -11.99
C MET A 1 15.76 -9.65 -11.43
N PRO A 2 15.46 -9.78 -10.13
CA PRO A 2 14.27 -9.13 -9.56
C PRO A 2 14.44 -7.61 -9.73
N ASN A 3 13.50 -6.96 -10.39
CA ASN A 3 13.63 -5.54 -10.76
C ASN A 3 13.31 -4.57 -9.60
N GLY A 4 13.07 -5.06 -8.37
CA GLY A 4 12.87 -4.23 -7.18
C GLY A 4 11.79 -3.16 -7.32
N LYS A 5 10.65 -3.52 -7.94
CA LYS A 5 9.59 -2.58 -8.34
C LYS A 5 8.39 -2.53 -7.38
N ALA A 6 8.42 -3.27 -6.28
CA ALA A 6 7.31 -3.34 -5.34
C ALA A 6 7.79 -3.31 -3.90
N ILE A 7 6.94 -2.78 -3.02
CA ILE A 7 7.13 -2.76 -1.57
C ILE A 7 5.82 -3.18 -0.88
N ASP A 8 5.97 -3.80 0.27
CA ASP A 8 4.88 -4.02 1.22
C ASP A 8 5.11 -3.17 2.46
N ILE A 9 4.02 -2.61 3.00
CA ILE A 9 4.05 -1.85 4.25
C ILE A 9 3.26 -2.57 5.35
N ALA A 10 3.69 -2.38 6.60
CA ALA A 10 2.96 -2.77 7.79
C ALA A 10 2.60 -1.52 8.61
N ILE A 11 1.41 -1.50 9.21
CA ILE A 11 1.01 -0.42 10.12
C ILE A 11 1.26 -0.89 11.54
N ILE A 12 2.13 -0.19 12.27
CA ILE A 12 2.43 -0.49 13.68
C ILE A 12 1.50 0.32 14.58
N LYS A 13 0.84 -0.35 15.51
CA LYS A 13 -0.05 0.25 16.50
C LYS A 13 0.12 -0.46 17.83
N ASN A 14 0.54 0.29 18.86
CA ASN A 14 0.85 -0.26 20.19
C ASN A 14 1.88 -1.40 20.13
N ASP A 15 2.97 -1.18 19.39
CA ASP A 15 4.08 -2.14 19.19
C ASP A 15 3.72 -3.44 18.43
N ASP A 16 2.47 -3.59 17.99
CA ASP A 16 2.00 -4.71 17.17
C ASP A 16 1.70 -4.28 15.72
N CYS A 17 1.85 -5.23 14.78
CA CYS A 17 1.40 -5.03 13.40
C CYS A 17 -0.13 -5.14 13.32
N ASP A 18 -0.79 -4.06 12.92
CA ASP A 18 -2.22 -4.02 12.63
C ASP A 18 -2.45 -4.11 11.11
N TRP A 19 -2.96 -5.28 10.68
CA TRP A 19 -3.23 -5.58 9.28
C TRP A 19 -4.66 -5.25 8.85
N SER A 20 -5.41 -4.47 9.63
CA SER A 20 -6.79 -4.14 9.30
C SER A 20 -6.88 -3.28 8.03
N THR A 21 -7.75 -3.70 7.11
CA THR A 21 -7.97 -3.02 5.82
C THR A 21 -8.36 -1.55 5.98
N GLY A 22 -9.06 -1.20 7.07
CA GLY A 22 -9.44 0.18 7.37
C GLY A 22 -8.25 1.09 7.62
N LEU A 23 -7.15 0.59 8.18
CA LEU A 23 -5.94 1.39 8.38
C LEU A 23 -5.17 1.61 7.07
N PHE A 24 -5.08 0.60 6.21
CA PHE A 24 -4.47 0.77 4.88
C PHE A 24 -5.23 1.76 4.00
N LYS A 25 -6.58 1.76 4.04
CA LYS A 25 -7.39 2.76 3.34
C LYS A 25 -7.16 4.17 3.86
N LYS A 26 -7.11 4.34 5.18
CA LYS A 26 -6.79 5.64 5.80
C LYS A 26 -5.37 6.10 5.45
N PHE A 27 -4.42 5.16 5.41
CA PHE A 27 -3.06 5.45 4.95
C PHE A 27 -3.07 5.95 3.51
N LEU A 28 -3.78 5.27 2.60
CA LEU A 28 -3.93 5.71 1.22
C LEU A 28 -4.53 7.12 1.11
N GLU A 29 -5.61 7.42 1.83
CA GLU A 29 -6.23 8.77 1.86
C GLU A 29 -5.26 9.90 2.26
N ILE A 30 -4.19 9.57 3.00
CA ILE A 30 -3.14 10.51 3.42
C ILE A 30 -2.09 10.65 2.32
N VAL A 31 -1.60 9.54 1.76
CA VAL A 31 -0.47 9.55 0.81
C VAL A 31 -0.87 9.87 -0.62
N ASP A 32 -2.10 9.54 -1.04
CA ASP A 32 -2.62 9.71 -2.40
C ASP A 32 -2.63 11.17 -2.87
N LYS A 33 -2.50 12.13 -1.94
CA LYS A 33 -2.39 13.57 -2.22
C LYS A 33 -0.98 13.99 -2.64
N LYS A 34 0.00 13.08 -2.68
CA LYS A 34 1.38 13.37 -3.04
C LYS A 34 1.59 13.10 -4.53
N GLU A 35 2.20 14.05 -5.24
CA GLU A 35 2.57 13.91 -6.66
C GLU A 35 3.39 12.63 -6.94
N SER A 36 4.16 12.15 -5.96
CA SER A 36 4.91 10.89 -6.06
C SER A 36 4.02 9.64 -6.18
N MET A 37 2.73 9.73 -5.84
CA MET A 37 1.79 8.62 -5.96
C MET A 37 1.21 8.48 -7.37
N ASP A 38 1.35 9.48 -8.25
CA ASP A 38 0.74 9.50 -9.58
C ASP A 38 1.17 8.30 -10.47
N PHE A 39 2.33 7.71 -10.19
CA PHE A 39 2.88 6.56 -10.92
C PHE A 39 3.00 5.29 -10.07
N ILE A 40 2.43 5.27 -8.86
CA ILE A 40 2.42 4.11 -7.97
C ILE A 40 1.05 3.45 -8.02
N LYS A 41 1.02 2.13 -8.27
CA LYS A 41 -0.20 1.32 -8.18
C LYS A 41 -0.32 0.72 -6.78
N TRP A 42 -1.53 0.70 -6.25
CA TRP A 42 -1.84 0.08 -4.97
C TRP A 42 -2.61 -1.24 -5.15
N GLY A 43 -2.19 -2.28 -4.44
CA GLY A 43 -2.80 -3.61 -4.52
C GLY A 43 -4.25 -3.66 -3.98
N GLY A 44 -4.65 -2.69 -3.16
CA GLY A 44 -6.03 -2.57 -2.69
C GLY A 44 -7.04 -2.23 -3.79
N ASP A 45 -6.59 -1.62 -4.89
CA ASP A 45 -7.43 -1.28 -6.05
C ASP A 45 -7.61 -2.43 -7.03
N TRP A 46 -6.93 -3.55 -6.83
CA TRP A 46 -7.08 -4.74 -7.68
C TRP A 46 -8.52 -5.28 -7.66
N ARG A 47 -8.96 -5.85 -8.79
CA ARG A 47 -10.31 -6.42 -8.96
C ARG A 47 -10.52 -7.70 -8.16
N SER A 48 -9.46 -8.51 -8.01
CA SER A 48 -9.42 -9.75 -7.24
C SER A 48 -8.06 -9.88 -6.58
N PHE A 49 -7.95 -10.74 -5.55
CA PHE A 49 -6.72 -10.93 -4.77
C PHE A 49 -6.13 -9.63 -4.23
N LYS A 50 -6.99 -8.69 -3.78
CA LYS A 50 -6.58 -7.40 -3.23
C LYS A 50 -5.52 -7.58 -2.15
N ASP A 51 -4.41 -6.90 -2.33
CA ASP A 51 -3.32 -6.84 -1.37
C ASP A 51 -3.17 -5.40 -0.87
N TYR A 52 -3.65 -5.16 0.35
CA TYR A 52 -3.71 -3.81 0.89
C TYR A 52 -2.33 -3.28 1.34
N SER A 53 -1.36 -4.16 1.56
CA SER A 53 0.02 -3.79 1.90
C SER A 53 0.87 -3.45 0.68
N HIS A 54 0.51 -3.96 -0.50
CA HIS A 54 1.33 -3.92 -1.71
C HIS A 54 1.24 -2.58 -2.47
N PHE A 55 2.40 -2.06 -2.84
CA PHE A 55 2.57 -0.93 -3.73
C PHE A 55 3.62 -1.25 -4.80
N GLU A 56 3.38 -0.86 -6.04
CA GLU A 56 4.30 -1.14 -7.15
C GLU A 56 4.42 0.01 -8.14
N VAL A 57 5.57 0.08 -8.80
CA VAL A 57 5.81 0.92 -9.99
C VAL A 57 5.86 0.04 -11.23
N GLU A 58 5.27 0.50 -12.33
CA GLU A 58 5.29 -0.23 -13.60
C GLU A 58 6.60 0.00 -14.39
#